data_AF-A0A534ZGA9-F1
#
_entry.id   AF-A0A534ZGA9-F1
#
_cell.length_a   1.000
_cell.length_b   1.000
_cell.length_c   1.000
_cell.angle_alpha   90.00
_cell.angle_beta   90.00
_cell.angle_gamma   90.00
#
_symmetry.space_group_name_H-M   'P 1'
#
loop_
_entity.id
_entity.type
_entity.pdbx_description
1 polymer ?
#
loop_
_entity_poly.entity_id
_entity_poly.type
_entity_poly.pdbx_seq_one_letter_code
_entity_poly.pdbx_strand_id
1 'polypeptide(L)' 'MTLHPLAGQPVPSDMLIDVARLEREYYERKPDPSDPRQLVRFGTSGHRGTSFDGTLTEGHILAIAQAICDYRRGQGIDGP' A
#
# COMPACT_ATOMS: atom_id res chain seq x y z
N MET A 1 0.86 25.73 18.00
CA MET A 1 -0.44 25.26 18.50
C MET A 1 -0.63 23.83 18.06
N THR A 2 -1.00 22.94 18.96
CA THR A 2 -1.37 21.56 18.64
C THR A 2 -2.73 21.54 17.97
N LEU A 3 -2.80 21.12 16.70
CA LEU A 3 -4.02 21.10 15.88
C LEU A 3 -5.04 20.06 16.35
N HIS A 4 -4.58 18.99 17.00
CA HIS A 4 -5.42 17.91 17.49
C HIS A 4 -5.46 17.92 19.03
N PRO A 5 -6.64 17.79 19.66
CA PRO A 5 -6.78 17.85 21.13
C PRO A 5 -5.98 16.75 21.86
N LEU A 6 -5.71 15.62 21.21
CA LEU A 6 -4.92 14.50 21.75
C LEU A 6 -3.44 14.50 21.33
N ALA A 7 -2.94 15.58 20.73
CA ALA A 7 -1.53 15.62 20.32
C ALA A 7 -0.60 15.44 21.53
N GLY A 8 0.29 14.44 21.47
CA GLY A 8 1.22 14.10 22.56
C GLY A 8 0.62 13.23 23.68
N GLN A 9 -0.65 12.83 23.57
CA GLN A 9 -1.30 11.92 24.52
C GLN A 9 -1.28 10.46 23.99
N PRO A 10 -1.41 9.45 24.87
CA PRO A 10 -1.61 8.06 24.45
C PRO A 10 -2.84 7.91 23.55
N VAL A 11 -2.78 6.99 22.58
CA VAL A 11 -3.89 6.76 21.66
C VAL A 11 -5.06 6.06 22.39
N PRO A 12 -6.29 6.57 22.26
CA PRO A 12 -7.49 5.87 22.71
C PRO A 12 -7.71 4.54 21.97
N SER A 13 -8.32 3.56 22.64
CA SER A 13 -8.53 2.22 22.06
C SER A 13 -9.49 2.20 20.88
N ASP A 14 -10.45 3.11 20.83
CA ASP A 14 -11.42 3.26 19.73
C ASP A 14 -10.81 3.86 18.46
N MET A 15 -9.61 4.42 18.54
CA MET A 15 -8.83 4.89 17.38
C MET A 15 -7.92 3.82 16.78
N LEU A 16 -7.81 2.65 17.42
CA LEU A 16 -7.00 1.54 16.92
C LEU A 16 -7.69 0.87 15.72
N ILE A 17 -6.90 0.48 14.74
CA ILE A 17 -7.41 -0.28 13.58
C ILE A 17 -7.68 -1.74 13.95
N ASP A 18 -8.60 -2.36 13.22
CA ASP A 18 -8.71 -3.83 13.18
C ASP A 18 -7.66 -4.38 12.21
N VAL A 19 -6.56 -4.91 12.76
CA VAL A 19 -5.45 -5.46 11.98
C VAL A 19 -5.87 -6.68 11.15
N ALA A 20 -6.67 -7.57 11.74
CA ALA A 20 -7.13 -8.78 11.05
C ALA A 20 -8.01 -8.43 9.84
N ARG A 21 -8.83 -7.38 9.96
CA ARG A 21 -9.59 -6.85 8.83
C ARG A 21 -8.68 -6.22 7.78
N LEU A 22 -7.68 -5.42 8.18
CA LEU A 22 -6.74 -4.80 7.24
C LEU A 22 -6.02 -5.87 6.39
N GLU A 23 -5.57 -6.95 7.03
CA GLU A 23 -4.91 -8.08 6.36
C GLU A 23 -5.85 -8.81 5.40
N ARG A 24 -7.10 -9.11 5.81
CA ARG A 24 -8.08 -9.74 4.90
C ARG A 24 -8.34 -8.88 3.67
N GLU A 25 -8.54 -7.58 3.87
CA GLU A 25 -8.79 -6.64 2.76
C GLU A 25 -7.62 -6.57 1.78
N TYR A 26 -6.38 -6.82 2.22
CA TYR A 26 -5.22 -6.85 1.32
C TYR A 26 -5.33 -7.97 0.27
N TYR A 27 -5.83 -9.14 0.66
CA TYR A 27 -5.98 -10.29 -0.23
C TYR A 27 -7.32 -10.28 -0.98
N GLU A 28 -8.42 -9.95 -0.31
CA GLU A 28 -9.77 -10.07 -0.87
C GLU A 28 -10.12 -8.90 -1.79
N ARG A 29 -9.61 -7.69 -1.51
CA ARG A 29 -9.92 -6.51 -2.30
C ARG A 29 -9.06 -6.43 -3.56
N LYS A 30 -9.72 -6.27 -4.70
CA LYS A 30 -9.07 -6.00 -5.99
C LYS A 30 -9.14 -4.51 -6.31
N PRO A 31 -8.04 -3.89 -6.81
CA PRO A 31 -8.08 -2.50 -7.24
C PRO A 31 -9.03 -2.33 -8.41
N ASP A 32 -9.78 -1.23 -8.41
CA ASP A 32 -10.57 -0.80 -9.56
C ASP A 32 -9.66 -0.07 -10.57
N PRO A 33 -9.39 -0.66 -11.75
CA PRO A 33 -8.54 -0.02 -12.75
C PRO A 33 -9.15 1.24 -13.38
N SER A 34 -10.46 1.48 -13.19
CA SER A 34 -11.12 2.70 -13.64
C SER A 34 -10.95 3.87 -12.66
N ASP A 35 -10.52 3.63 -11.42
CA ASP A 35 -10.22 4.67 -10.43
C ASP A 35 -8.71 4.99 -10.41
N PRO A 36 -8.29 6.17 -10.90
CA PRO A 36 -6.87 6.56 -10.93
C PRO A 36 -6.20 6.67 -9.55
N ARG A 37 -6.98 6.64 -8.47
CA ARG A 37 -6.45 6.63 -7.09
C ARG A 37 -6.02 5.23 -6.65
N GLN A 38 -6.60 4.18 -7.25
CA GLN A 38 -6.28 2.77 -6.98
C GLN A 38 -5.24 2.21 -7.96
N LEU A 39 -4.64 3.05 -8.81
CA LEU A 39 -3.54 2.66 -9.68
C LEU A 39 -2.20 2.76 -8.94
N VAL A 40 -1.23 1.95 -9.38
CA VAL A 40 0.15 2.02 -8.90
C VAL A 40 0.72 3.41 -9.17
N ARG A 41 1.26 4.02 -8.11
CA ARG A 41 2.05 5.27 -8.16
C ARG A 41 3.39 5.02 -7.50
N PHE A 42 4.39 4.64 -8.29
CA PHE A 42 5.72 4.26 -7.81
C PHE A 42 6.71 5.42 -7.94
N GLY A 43 6.89 6.19 -6.85
CA GLY A 43 7.74 7.39 -6.82
C GLY A 43 9.10 7.17 -6.14
N THR A 44 9.73 8.26 -5.69
CA THR A 44 11.02 8.22 -4.97
C THR A 44 11.01 7.33 -3.73
N SER A 45 9.85 7.20 -3.08
CA SER A 45 9.62 6.33 -1.92
C SER A 45 8.77 5.09 -2.25
N GLY A 46 8.79 4.66 -3.51
CA GLY A 46 7.97 3.55 -4.01
C GLY A 46 6.48 3.88 -4.08
N HIS A 47 5.66 2.84 -4.00
CA HIS A 47 4.20 2.94 -3.93
C HIS A 47 3.70 2.77 -2.50
N ARG A 48 2.70 3.57 -2.11
CA ARG A 48 2.09 3.57 -0.78
C ARG A 48 0.58 3.65 -0.90
N GLY A 49 -0.12 3.08 0.07
CA GLY A 49 -1.57 3.09 0.15
C GLY A 49 -2.04 2.27 1.35
N THR A 50 -3.32 1.89 1.32
CA THR A 50 -3.95 1.03 2.32
C THR A 50 -4.90 0.05 1.63
N SER A 51 -5.05 -1.14 2.20
CA SER A 51 -5.99 -2.14 1.72
C SER A 51 -7.45 -1.70 1.90
N PHE A 52 -7.76 -0.89 2.93
CA PHE A 52 -9.12 -0.40 3.18
C PHE A 52 -9.72 0.43 2.03
N ASP A 53 -8.88 1.09 1.24
CA ASP A 53 -9.30 1.93 0.12
C ASP A 53 -8.96 1.31 -1.24
N GLY A 54 -8.47 0.06 -1.25
CA GLY A 54 -8.04 -0.59 -2.49
C GLY A 54 -6.83 0.07 -3.15
N THR A 55 -6.01 0.80 -2.38
CA THR A 55 -4.82 1.50 -2.90
C THR A 55 -3.51 0.79 -2.56
N LEU A 56 -3.58 -0.30 -1.79
CA LEU A 56 -2.47 -1.22 -1.54
C LEU A 56 -3.04 -2.62 -1.23
N THR A 57 -2.98 -3.50 -2.22
CA THR A 57 -3.53 -4.87 -2.16
C THR A 57 -2.57 -5.85 -2.82
N GLU A 58 -2.86 -7.15 -2.76
CA GLU A 58 -2.07 -8.20 -3.41
C GLU A 58 -1.80 -7.89 -4.89
N GLY A 59 -2.83 -7.46 -5.63
CA GLY A 59 -2.69 -7.11 -7.05
C GLY A 59 -1.65 -6.02 -7.32
N HIS A 60 -1.51 -5.03 -6.44
CA HIS A 60 -0.51 -3.98 -6.57
C HIS A 60 0.90 -4.55 -6.38
N ILE A 61 1.11 -5.33 -5.32
CA ILE A 61 2.43 -5.86 -4.96
C ILE A 61 2.90 -6.86 -6.01
N LEU A 62 2.03 -7.76 -6.49
CA LEU A 62 2.34 -8.68 -7.57
C LEU A 62 2.77 -7.93 -8.84
N ALA A 63 2.01 -6.91 -9.25
CA ALA A 63 2.33 -6.12 -10.43
C ALA A 63 3.67 -5.36 -10.29
N ILE A 64 3.91 -4.75 -9.12
CA ILE A 64 5.16 -4.02 -8.83
C ILE A 64 6.36 -4.99 -8.83
N ALA A 65 6.25 -6.12 -8.14
CA ALA A 65 7.31 -7.11 -8.08
C ALA A 65 7.68 -7.63 -9.48
N GLN A 66 6.66 -7.98 -10.27
CA GLN A 66 6.87 -8.43 -11.65
C GLN A 66 7.55 -7.35 -12.51
N ALA A 67 7.08 -6.10 -12.43
CA ALA A 67 7.69 -4.98 -13.16
C ALA A 67 9.17 -4.77 -12.79
N ILE A 68 9.53 -4.91 -11.51
CA ILE A 68 10.93 -4.83 -11.05
C ILE A 68 11.74 -5.99 -11.62
N CYS A 69 11.24 -7.23 -11.55
CA CYS A 69 11.92 -8.40 -12.11
C CYS A 69 12.18 -8.25 -13.61
N ASP A 70 11.18 -7.79 -14.38
CA ASP A 70 11.31 -7.59 -15.82
C ASP A 70 12.27 -6.44 -16.15
N TYR A 71 12.24 -5.35 -15.39
CA TYR A 71 13.21 -4.27 -15.53
C TYR A 71 14.64 -4.75 -15.28
N ARG A 72 14.89 -5.43 -14.15
CA ARG A 72 16.21 -5.97 -13.81
C ARG A 72 16.74 -6.91 -14.89
N ARG A 73 15.88 -7.81 -15.40
CA ARG A 73 16.23 -8.70 -16.52
C ARG A 73 16.61 -7.90 -17.77
N GLY A 74 15.82 -6.89 -18.14
CA GLY A 74 16.11 -6.02 -19.29
C GLY A 74 17.40 -5.21 -19.14
N GLN A 75 17.85 -4.98 -17.91
CA GLN A 75 19.12 -4.33 -17.59
C GLN A 75 20.29 -5.32 -17.38
N GLY A 76 20.06 -6.63 -17.50
CA GLY A 76 21.10 -7.64 -17.24
C GLY A 76 21.55 -7.72 -15.78
N ILE A 77 20.70 -7.34 -14.83
CA ILE A 77 20.98 -7.40 -13.39
C ILE A 77 20.52 -8.76 -12.86
N ASP A 78 21.47 -9.64 -12.52
CA ASP A 78 21.23 -11.06 -12.23
C ASP A 78 21.61 -11.52 -10.81
N GLY A 79 22.21 -10.65 -10.00
CA GLY A 79 22.48 -10.92 -8.58
C GLY A 79 21.22 -10.96 -7.69
N PRO A 80 21.34 -11.36 -6.41
CA PRO A 80 20.28 -11.17 -5.43
C PRO A 80 19.88 -9.69 -5.27
#